data_AF-A0A9W9C1G3-F1
#
_entry.id   AF-A0A9W9C1G3-F1
#
_cell.length_a   1.000
_cell.length_b   1.000
_cell.length_c   1.000
_cell.angle_alpha   90.00
_cell.angle_beta   90.00
_cell.angle_gamma   90.00
#
_symmetry.space_group_name_H-M   'P 1'
#
loop_
_entity.id
_entity.type
_entity.pdbx_description
1 polymer ?
#
loop_
_entity_poly.entity_id
_entity_poly.type
_entity_poly.pdbx_seq_one_letter_code
_entity_poly.pdbx_strand_id
1 'polypeptide(L)'
;MTMLLDEGNNCACGTSPRSRKSTKVVYIVTDTRYATAADFEEGKGTTLIDSVHTTSQAANLRAKKVIFARTSPGFEIDEDKIIDEVKDGLYTGIGVGGAERNGCYARKCEVEAKPIDIEDDGSSEEEGHDGEDWNMG
;
A
#
# COMPACT_ATOMS: atom_id res chain seq x y z
N MET A 1 -53.07 -0.19 -32.95
CA MET A 1 -53.05 1.26 -33.24
C MET A 1 -53.55 1.96 -31.98
N THR A 2 -52.83 2.85 -31.30
CA THR A 2 -51.95 3.92 -31.80
C THR A 2 -50.95 4.30 -30.69
N MET A 3 -49.79 4.82 -31.09
CA MET A 3 -48.68 5.30 -30.26
C MET A 3 -48.94 6.69 -29.65
N LEU A 4 -47.97 7.11 -28.83
CA LEU A 4 -47.55 8.47 -28.44
C LEU A 4 -47.96 9.00 -27.06
N LEU A 5 -47.04 8.80 -26.10
CA LEU A 5 -46.71 9.72 -25.01
C LEU A 5 -45.66 10.69 -25.55
N ASP A 6 -45.91 12.00 -25.50
CA ASP A 6 -44.87 13.02 -25.38
C ASP A 6 -45.50 14.31 -24.84
N GLU A 7 -45.02 14.78 -23.68
CA GLU A 7 -44.83 16.20 -23.38
C GLU A 7 -44.19 16.34 -21.99
N GLY A 8 -43.00 16.95 -21.94
CA GLY A 8 -42.76 18.00 -20.96
C GLY A 8 -41.82 17.72 -19.79
N ASN A 9 -40.52 17.92 -20.05
CA ASN A 9 -39.69 18.88 -19.30
C ASN A 9 -39.18 18.50 -17.89
N ASN A 10 -38.23 17.57 -17.88
CA ASN A 10 -37.17 17.41 -16.91
C ASN A 10 -36.04 18.44 -17.13
N CYS A 11 -35.66 19.21 -16.11
CA CYS A 11 -34.28 19.65 -15.85
C CYS A 11 -34.19 20.40 -14.51
N ALA A 12 -34.19 19.67 -13.39
CA ALA A 12 -33.66 20.16 -12.13
C ALA A 12 -32.15 19.84 -12.08
N CYS A 13 -31.32 20.70 -12.68
CA CYS A 13 -29.87 20.57 -12.58
C CYS A 13 -29.39 21.33 -11.33
N GLY A 14 -29.16 20.59 -10.26
CA GLY A 14 -28.77 21.15 -8.96
C GLY A 14 -28.16 20.11 -8.03
N THR A 15 -27.41 19.15 -8.57
CA THR A 15 -26.53 18.29 -7.78
C THR A 15 -25.11 18.56 -8.22
N SER A 16 -24.41 19.43 -7.48
CA SER A 16 -22.95 19.44 -7.52
C SER A 16 -22.47 18.00 -7.34
N PRO A 17 -21.66 17.44 -8.25
CA PRO A 17 -20.96 16.22 -7.97
C PRO A 17 -19.97 16.58 -6.85
N ARG A 18 -20.35 16.30 -5.60
CA ARG A 18 -19.36 16.18 -4.53
C ARG A 18 -18.46 15.05 -5.00
N SER A 19 -17.29 15.41 -5.56
CA SER A 19 -16.22 14.47 -5.87
C SER A 19 -16.10 13.54 -4.66
N ARG A 20 -16.53 12.28 -4.83
CA ARG A 20 -16.44 11.28 -3.79
C ARG A 20 -14.96 10.95 -3.70
N LYS A 21 -14.24 11.67 -2.85
CA LYS A 21 -12.86 11.34 -2.47
C LYS A 21 -12.85 9.88 -2.07
N SER A 22 -12.29 9.02 -2.91
CA SER A 22 -12.15 7.61 -2.59
C SER A 22 -10.86 7.47 -1.79
N THR A 23 -10.98 7.32 -0.48
CA THR A 23 -9.82 7.02 0.37
C THR A 23 -9.40 5.58 0.07
N LYS A 24 -8.25 5.42 -0.60
CA LYS A 24 -7.62 4.10 -0.74
C LYS A 24 -6.62 3.91 0.39
N VAL A 25 -6.41 2.66 0.81
CA VAL A 25 -5.38 2.31 1.79
C VAL A 25 -4.26 1.61 1.05
N VAL A 26 -3.03 2.05 1.29
CA VAL A 26 -1.82 1.35 0.87
C VAL A 26 -1.10 0.76 2.07
N TYR A 27 -0.40 -0.34 1.84
CA TYR A 27 0.34 -1.08 2.85
C TYR A 27 1.82 -0.94 2.54
N ILE A 28 2.56 -0.30 3.44
CA ILE A 28 3.97 0.03 3.28
C ILE A 28 4.78 -0.96 4.11
N VAL A 29 5.72 -1.63 3.47
CA VAL A 29 6.70 -2.49 4.16
C VAL A 29 7.92 -1.65 4.51
N THR A 30 8.24 -1.55 5.79
CA THR A 30 9.41 -0.83 6.27
C THR A 30 10.42 -1.81 6.89
N ASP A 31 11.70 -1.52 6.72
CA ASP A 31 12.85 -2.22 7.28
C ASP A 31 13.64 -1.24 8.15
N THR A 32 13.58 -1.42 9.47
CA THR A 32 14.26 -0.60 10.46
C THR A 32 15.46 -1.35 11.02
N ARG A 33 16.61 -0.68 11.00
CA ARG A 33 17.91 -1.23 11.39
C ARG A 33 18.45 -0.51 12.61
N TYR A 34 18.81 -1.27 13.63
CA TYR A 34 19.38 -0.76 14.87
C TYR A 34 20.84 -1.15 14.95
N ALA A 35 21.72 -0.15 15.04
CA ALA A 35 23.15 -0.39 15.04
C ALA A 35 23.63 -0.94 16.38
N THR A 36 23.07 -0.42 17.47
CA THR A 36 23.42 -0.79 18.85
C THR A 36 22.19 -1.20 19.67
N ALA A 37 22.43 -1.80 20.83
CA ALA A 37 21.38 -2.11 21.80
C ALA A 37 20.67 -0.84 22.30
N ALA A 38 21.43 0.22 22.55
CA ALA A 38 20.88 1.51 22.96
C ALA A 38 19.95 2.09 21.89
N ASP A 39 20.33 2.02 20.61
CA ASP A 39 19.46 2.48 19.51
C ASP A 39 18.16 1.68 19.44
N PHE A 40 18.22 0.38 19.73
CA PHE A 40 17.03 -0.48 19.78
C PHE A 40 16.11 -0.10 20.93
N GLU A 41 16.64 0.10 22.14
CA GLU A 41 15.87 0.51 23.31
C GLU A 41 15.28 1.92 23.18
N GLU A 42 16.02 2.85 22.57
CA GLU A 42 15.58 4.23 22.33
C GLU A 42 14.73 4.37 21.05
N GLY A 43 14.60 3.31 20.24
CA GLY A 43 13.88 3.35 18.97
C GLY A 43 14.57 4.17 17.86
N LYS A 44 15.86 4.47 17.98
CA LYS A 44 16.66 5.28 17.04
C LYS A 44 17.26 4.43 15.92
N GLY A 45 16.39 3.77 15.16
CA GLY A 45 16.81 2.97 13.99
C GLY A 45 16.87 3.78 12.70
N THR A 46 17.59 3.26 11.70
CA THR A 46 17.46 3.73 10.32
C THR A 46 16.35 2.95 9.63
N THR A 47 15.26 3.63 9.29
CA THR A 47 14.11 3.02 8.60
C THR A 47 14.20 3.25 7.09
N LEU A 48 14.05 2.18 6.33
CA LEU A 48 13.98 2.19 4.87
C LEU A 48 12.62 1.64 4.43
N ILE A 49 12.04 2.25 3.40
CA ILE A 49 10.85 1.69 2.75
C ILE A 49 11.33 0.61 1.78
N ASP A 50 10.90 -0.63 1.99
CA ASP A 50 11.20 -1.73 1.07
C ASP A 50 10.24 -1.72 -0.13
N SER A 51 8.93 -1.62 0.13
CA SER A 51 7.91 -1.69 -0.92
C SER A 51 6.55 -1.18 -0.46
N VAL A 52 5.68 -0.88 -1.43
CA VAL A 52 4.30 -0.43 -1.20
C VAL A 52 3.35 -1.35 -1.96
N HIS A 53 2.26 -1.77 -1.30
CA HIS A 53 1.28 -2.71 -1.83
C HIS A 53 -0.14 -2.19 -1.65
N THR A 54 -1.05 -2.65 -2.50
CA THR A 54 -2.49 -2.33 -2.39
C THR A 54 -3.24 -3.30 -1.49
N THR A 55 -2.60 -4.41 -1.08
CA THR A 55 -3.20 -5.42 -0.19
C THR A 55 -2.28 -5.74 0.98
N SER A 56 -2.87 -5.99 2.15
CA SER A 56 -2.15 -6.39 3.37
C SER A 56 -1.46 -7.74 3.19
N GLN A 57 -2.09 -8.68 2.48
CA GLN A 57 -1.53 -10.01 2.25
C GLN A 57 -0.20 -9.95 1.48
N ALA A 58 -0.13 -9.16 0.40
CA ALA A 58 1.09 -9.00 -0.38
C ALA A 58 2.19 -8.32 0.45
N ALA A 59 1.85 -7.26 1.19
CA ALA A 59 2.78 -6.57 2.08
C ALA A 59 3.32 -7.49 3.19
N ASN A 60 2.46 -8.28 3.84
CA ASN A 60 2.85 -9.20 4.89
C ASN A 60 3.78 -10.32 4.38
N LEU A 61 3.47 -10.91 3.22
CA LEU A 61 4.34 -11.90 2.59
C LEU A 61 5.70 -11.30 2.24
N ARG A 62 5.72 -10.05 1.81
CA ARG A 62 6.96 -9.33 1.51
C ARG A 62 7.75 -9.04 2.78
N ALA A 63 7.13 -8.49 3.82
CA ALA A 63 7.78 -8.19 5.09
C ALA A 63 8.40 -9.43 5.74
N LYS A 64 7.71 -10.57 5.71
CA LYS A 64 8.28 -11.88 6.10
C LYS A 64 9.53 -12.20 5.29
N LYS A 65 9.47 -12.14 3.96
CA LYS A 65 10.65 -12.40 3.13
C LYS A 65 11.80 -11.45 3.45
N VAL A 66 11.54 -10.18 3.74
CA VAL A 66 12.57 -9.18 4.02
C VAL A 66 13.31 -9.47 5.33
N ILE A 67 12.60 -9.82 6.41
CA ILE A 67 13.24 -10.11 7.70
C ILE A 67 14.09 -11.39 7.66
N PHE A 68 13.64 -12.44 6.96
CA PHE A 68 14.38 -13.69 6.80
C PHE A 68 15.46 -13.63 5.69
N ALA A 69 15.43 -12.62 4.83
CA ALA A 69 16.42 -12.51 3.76
C ALA A 69 17.77 -12.03 4.31
N ARG A 70 18.81 -12.85 4.13
CA ARG A 70 20.23 -12.50 4.32
C ARG A 70 20.79 -11.55 3.24
N THR A 71 19.95 -10.64 2.77
CA THR A 71 20.23 -9.85 1.55
C THR A 71 21.05 -8.60 1.81
N SER A 72 21.24 -8.20 3.06
CA SER A 72 22.04 -7.02 3.40
C SER A 72 23.43 -7.46 3.86
N PRO A 73 24.47 -7.39 3.01
CA PRO A 73 25.83 -7.69 3.43
C PRO A 73 26.18 -6.76 4.59
N GLY A 74 26.54 -7.36 5.73
CA GLY A 74 26.84 -6.62 6.96
C GLY A 74 25.68 -6.42 7.94
N PHE A 75 24.46 -6.82 7.61
CA PHE A 75 23.29 -6.69 8.49
C PHE A 75 22.54 -8.01 8.59
N GLU A 76 23.27 -9.05 9.02
CA GLU A 76 22.74 -10.40 9.21
C GLU A 76 22.19 -10.53 10.62
N ILE A 77 20.92 -10.93 10.73
CA ILE A 77 20.28 -11.30 11.99
C ILE A 77 20.16 -12.81 12.09
N ASP A 78 20.18 -13.31 13.32
CA ASP A 78 19.98 -14.71 13.64
C ASP A 78 18.51 -15.09 13.37
N GLU A 79 18.28 -15.91 12.35
CA GLU A 79 16.93 -16.29 11.90
C GLU A 79 16.15 -17.02 13.00
N ASP A 80 16.85 -17.78 13.86
CA ASP A 80 16.27 -18.50 14.99
C ASP A 80 15.81 -17.55 16.12
N LYS A 81 16.21 -16.27 16.07
CA LYS A 81 15.84 -15.23 17.03
C LYS A 81 14.87 -14.20 16.46
N ILE A 82 14.30 -14.47 15.29
CA ILE A 82 13.23 -13.64 14.75
C ILE A 82 11.94 -13.95 15.50
N ILE A 83 11.40 -12.93 16.15
CA ILE A 83 10.07 -12.93 16.73
C ILE A 83 9.13 -12.32 15.71
N ASP A 84 8.17 -13.09 15.23
CA ASP A 84 7.12 -12.59 14.36
C ASP A 84 5.75 -12.47 15.05
N GLU A 85 5.09 -11.35 14.80
CA GLU A 85 3.77 -11.02 15.31
C GLU A 85 2.89 -10.52 14.15
N VAL A 86 1.60 -10.83 14.20
CA VAL A 86 0.60 -10.22 13.31
C VAL A 86 -0.41 -9.50 14.18
N LYS A 87 -0.46 -8.17 14.07
CA LYS A 87 -1.36 -7.32 14.82
C LYS A 87 -2.27 -6.56 13.86
N ASP A 88 -3.57 -6.57 14.11
CA ASP A 88 -4.59 -5.97 13.22
C ASP A 88 -4.49 -6.45 11.76
N GLY A 89 -4.03 -7.69 11.56
CA GLY A 89 -3.81 -8.27 10.22
C GLY A 89 -2.54 -7.77 9.51
N LEU A 90 -1.67 -7.01 10.18
CA LEU A 90 -0.41 -6.49 9.66
C LEU A 90 0.78 -7.17 10.34
N TYR A 91 1.77 -7.52 9.55
CA TYR A 91 2.96 -8.23 10.02
C TYR A 91 3.96 -7.29 10.69
N THR A 92 4.55 -7.74 11.80
CA THR A 92 5.75 -7.19 12.41
C THR A 92 6.71 -8.33 12.73
N GLY A 93 7.95 -8.22 12.29
CA GLY A 93 9.04 -9.15 12.62
C GLY A 93 10.18 -8.40 13.26
N ILE A 94 10.68 -8.88 14.40
CA ILE A 94 11.83 -8.32 15.09
C ILE A 94 12.87 -9.41 15.25
N GLY A 95 14.01 -9.25 14.60
CA GLY A 95 15.19 -10.10 14.81
C GLY A 95 16.21 -9.40 15.67
N VAL A 96 16.69 -10.08 16.71
CA VAL A 96 17.75 -9.59 17.59
C VAL A 96 18.96 -10.52 17.51
N GLY A 97 20.14 -9.92 17.46
CA GLY A 97 21.39 -10.64 17.38
C GLY A 97 21.82 -10.82 15.93
N GLY A 98 23.07 -10.46 15.68
CA GLY A 98 23.73 -10.47 14.38
C GLY A 98 25.23 -10.44 14.56
N ALA A 99 25.99 -10.43 13.46
CA ALA A 99 27.44 -10.29 13.53
C ALA A 99 27.80 -8.91 14.12
N GLU A 100 28.09 -8.84 15.42
CA GLU A 100 28.45 -7.61 16.15
C GLU A 100 29.55 -6.79 15.45
N ARG A 101 30.37 -7.45 14.63
CA ARG A 101 31.43 -6.84 13.83
C ARG A 101 30.95 -5.82 12.80
N ASN A 102 29.68 -5.82 12.41
CA ASN A 102 29.17 -4.98 11.33
C ASN A 102 28.12 -3.93 11.78
N GLY A 103 27.93 -3.74 13.09
CA GLY A 103 27.01 -2.72 13.61
C GLY A 103 25.54 -3.05 13.34
N CYS A 104 25.15 -4.30 13.55
CA CYS A 104 23.80 -4.80 13.40
C CYS A 104 23.36 -5.49 14.69
N TYR A 105 22.70 -4.74 15.57
CA TYR A 105 22.20 -5.29 16.82
C TYR A 105 20.82 -5.92 16.64
N ALA A 106 19.91 -5.19 15.98
CA ALA A 106 18.56 -5.66 15.75
C ALA A 106 18.01 -5.13 14.42
N ARG A 107 17.01 -5.83 13.91
CA ARG A 107 16.27 -5.48 12.71
C ARG A 107 14.77 -5.64 12.97
N LYS A 108 13.98 -4.66 12.56
CA LYS A 108 12.52 -4.70 12.63
C LYS A 108 11.94 -4.50 11.24
N CYS A 109 11.16 -5.44 10.76
CA CYS A 109 10.36 -5.29 9.55
C CYS A 109 8.90 -5.19 9.94
N GLU A 110 8.19 -4.15 9.50
CA GLU A 110 6.78 -3.98 9.80
C GLU A 110 5.98 -3.53 8.58
N VAL A 111 4.67 -3.78 8.64
CA VAL A 111 3.71 -3.32 7.63
C VAL A 111 2.83 -2.24 8.23
N GLU A 112 2.84 -1.07 7.62
CA GLU A 112 1.97 0.06 8.01
C GLU A 112 0.87 0.28 6.97
N ALA A 113 -0.38 0.40 7.43
CA ALA A 113 -1.48 0.86 6.58
C ALA A 113 -1.53 2.40 6.57
N LYS A 114 -1.43 3.00 5.39
CA LYS A 114 -1.56 4.46 5.21
C LYS A 114 -2.76 4.77 4.29
N PRO A 115 -3.70 5.62 4.73
CA PRO A 115 -4.72 6.13 3.84
C PRO A 115 -4.09 7.11 2.85
N ILE A 116 -4.50 7.03 1.58
CA ILE A 116 -4.17 7.99 0.54
C ILE A 116 -5.45 8.65 0.05
N ASP A 117 -5.40 9.98 -0.05
CA ASP A 117 -6.42 10.75 -0.74
C ASP A 117 -6.11 10.68 -2.23
N ILE A 118 -7.03 10.10 -2.99
CA ILE A 118 -6.99 10.15 -4.44
C ILE A 118 -7.87 11.31 -4.87
N GLU A 119 -7.22 12.34 -5.41
CA GLU A 119 -7.92 13.33 -6.22
C GLU A 119 -8.28 12.63 -7.53
N ASP A 120 -9.57 12.36 -7.68
CA ASP A 120 -10.14 11.86 -8.94
C ASP A 120 -9.94 12.94 -9.99
N ASP A 121 -8.90 12.81 -10.83
CA ASP A 121 -8.58 13.77 -11.90
C ASP A 121 -9.57 13.70 -13.08
N GLY A 122 -10.82 13.30 -12.83
CA GLY A 122 -11.96 13.51 -13.71
C GLY A 122 -11.75 13.10 -15.17
N SER A 123 -10.91 12.10 -15.46
CA SER A 123 -10.82 11.53 -16.81
C SER A 123 -12.03 10.64 -17.01
N SER A 124 -13.18 11.27 -17.21
CA SER A 124 -14.36 10.66 -17.80
C SER A 124 -13.92 10.07 -19.14
N GLU A 125 -13.64 8.78 -19.14
CA GLU A 125 -13.75 7.97 -20.35
C GLU A 125 -15.20 8.11 -20.80
N GLU A 126 -15.46 9.12 -21.64
CA GLU A 126 -16.67 9.15 -22.44
C GLU A 126 -16.75 7.81 -23.16
N GLU A 127 -17.75 7.03 -22.78
CA GLU A 127 -18.22 5.88 -23.54
C GLU A 127 -18.49 6.35 -24.97
N GLY A 128 -17.50 6.20 -25.85
CA GLY A 128 -17.65 6.30 -27.29
C GLY A 128 -18.50 5.15 -27.80
N HIS A 129 -19.79 5.17 -27.48
CA HIS A 129 -20.82 4.35 -28.09
C HIS A 129 -21.56 5.22 -29.11
N ASP A 130 -20.98 5.31 -30.29
CA ASP A 130 -21.61 5.78 -31.51
C ASP A 130 -21.09 4.85 -32.62
N GLY A 131 -21.96 3.93 -33.01
CA GLY A 131 -21.74 3.11 -34.18
C GLY A 131 -22.76 3.49 -35.22
N GLU A 132 -22.39 4.26 -36.24
CA GLU A 132 -23.19 4.49 -37.46
C GLU A 132 -22.22 4.73 -38.64
N ASP A 133 -21.99 3.72 -39.47
CA ASP A 133 -22.52 3.58 -40.84
C ASP A 133 -21.58 4.14 -41.94
N TRP A 134 -20.68 3.29 -42.44
CA TRP A 134 -19.87 3.59 -43.62
C TRP A 134 -20.67 3.30 -44.91
N ASN A 135 -21.67 4.12 -45.20
CA ASN A 135 -22.23 4.24 -46.54
C ASN A 135 -21.27 5.04 -47.43
N MET A 136 -20.32 4.37 -48.09
CA MET A 136 -19.62 4.92 -49.25
C MET A 136 -20.22 4.31 -50.52
N GLY A 137 -20.73 5.19 -51.39
CA GLY A 137 -21.52 4.86 -52.57
C GLY A 137 -20.73 4.49 -53.82
#